data_AF-A0A0Q5JKN5-F1
#
_entry.id   AF-A0A0Q5JKN5-F1
#
_cell.length_a   1.000
_cell.length_b   1.000
_cell.length_c   1.000
_cell.angle_alpha   90.00
_cell.angle_beta   90.00
_cell.angle_gamma   90.00
#
_symmetry.space_group_name_H-M   'P 1'
#
loop_
_entity.id
_entity.type
_entity.pdbx_description
1 polymer ?
#
loop_
_entity_poly.entity_id
_entity_poly.type
_entity_poly.pdbx_seq_one_letter_code
_entity_poly.pdbx_strand_id
1 'polypeptide(L)'
;MIDPAVTAREVDGLTAAIRSRGWTPVAVWSTHAHWDHVLDGPALAHLPRWSAGVPATDRETLAAERDADPELARSGEPPAPVAAAATDFPRRSPGALDWPGPTVQVLVHAAHARPHTALFLPDAGALVAGDMLSDVEIPLLDLSADDPVGDYLSALGLLEATGASVVVPGHGHVGSDLGRRLAADRAYLSALVDGVETTDDRCALPWTAAAHAAHRDAVGR
;
A
#
# COMPACT_ATOMS: atom_id res chain seq x y z
N MET A 1 -5.56 3.41 12.61
CA MET A 1 -6.06 2.68 11.44
C MET A 1 -5.09 2.92 10.30
N ILE A 2 -4.80 1.94 9.46
CA ILE A 2 -3.92 2.10 8.28
C ILE A 2 -4.75 1.67 7.08
N ASP A 3 -4.85 2.52 6.05
CA ASP A 3 -5.56 2.31 4.78
C ASP A 3 -6.98 1.72 4.95
N PRO A 4 -7.97 2.57 5.26
CA PRO A 4 -9.30 2.10 5.65
C PRO A 4 -10.14 1.66 4.43
N ALA A 5 -9.89 0.44 3.93
CA ALA A 5 -10.68 -0.33 2.94
C ALA A 5 -11.28 0.45 1.75
N VAL A 6 -12.10 -0.20 0.92
CA VAL A 6 -12.55 0.36 -0.36
C VAL A 6 -14.02 0.80 -0.33
N THR A 7 -14.90 -0.08 0.16
CA THR A 7 -16.35 0.18 0.15
C THR A 7 -16.81 0.82 1.46
N ALA A 8 -17.88 1.61 1.40
CA ALA A 8 -18.47 2.21 2.60
C ALA A 8 -18.83 1.13 3.65
N ARG A 9 -19.31 -0.03 3.20
CA ARG A 9 -19.65 -1.17 4.06
C ARG A 9 -18.42 -1.75 4.76
N GLU A 10 -17.29 -1.89 4.06
CA GLU A 10 -16.05 -2.39 4.66
C GLU A 10 -15.51 -1.43 5.72
N VAL A 11 -15.51 -0.12 5.43
CA VAL A 11 -15.08 0.90 6.40
C VAL A 11 -15.99 0.90 7.64
N ASP A 12 -17.30 0.80 7.45
CA ASP A 12 -18.25 0.66 8.56
C ASP A 12 -18.01 -0.65 9.35
N GLY A 13 -17.69 -1.74 8.66
CA GLY A 13 -17.31 -3.01 9.28
C GLY A 13 -16.05 -2.91 10.13
N LEU A 14 -15.00 -2.23 9.64
CA LEU A 14 -13.77 -1.97 10.37
C LEU A 14 -14.01 -1.12 11.62
N THR A 15 -14.83 -0.07 11.51
CA THR A 15 -15.13 0.81 12.65
C THR A 15 -16.02 0.12 13.70
N ALA A 16 -16.94 -0.75 13.27
CA ALA A 16 -17.68 -1.63 14.16
C ALA A 16 -16.75 -2.63 14.87
N ALA A 17 -15.79 -3.21 14.15
CA ALA A 17 -14.79 -4.13 14.71
C ALA A 17 -13.91 -3.46 15.77
N ILE A 18 -13.46 -2.22 15.53
CA ILE A 18 -12.73 -1.38 16.49
C ILE A 18 -13.57 -1.17 17.76
N ARG A 19 -14.83 -0.73 17.61
CA ARG A 19 -15.73 -0.46 18.73
C ARG A 19 -16.00 -1.72 19.56
N SER A 20 -16.26 -2.85 18.91
CA SER A 20 -16.54 -4.13 19.59
C SER A 20 -15.38 -4.62 20.45
N ARG A 21 -14.14 -4.26 20.09
CA ARG A 21 -12.91 -4.61 20.82
C ARG A 21 -12.54 -3.58 21.87
N GLY A 22 -13.30 -2.49 22.02
CA GLY A 22 -12.99 -1.39 22.92
C GLY A 22 -11.73 -0.62 22.53
N TRP A 23 -11.32 -0.70 21.26
CA TRP A 23 -10.17 0.03 20.76
C TRP A 23 -10.53 1.48 20.46
N THR A 24 -9.63 2.40 20.79
CA THR A 24 -9.79 3.84 20.49
C THR A 24 -8.75 4.24 19.45
N PRO A 25 -9.14 4.45 18.18
CA PRO A 25 -8.21 4.91 17.16
C PRO A 25 -7.82 6.36 17.47
N VAL A 26 -6.53 6.67 17.32
CA VAL A 26 -6.01 8.04 17.54
C VAL A 26 -5.73 8.77 16.23
N ALA A 27 -5.60 8.03 15.13
CA ALA A 27 -5.31 8.55 13.79
C ALA A 27 -5.66 7.50 12.72
N VAL A 28 -5.76 7.98 11.49
CA VAL A 28 -5.72 7.17 10.27
C VAL A 28 -4.38 7.41 9.56
N TRP A 29 -3.76 6.36 9.06
CA TRP A 29 -2.56 6.42 8.22
C TRP A 29 -2.94 6.09 6.79
N SER A 30 -2.43 6.86 5.83
CA SER A 30 -2.46 6.53 4.40
C SER A 30 -1.05 6.18 3.95
N THR A 31 -0.86 4.95 3.44
CA THR A 31 0.47 4.48 3.04
C THR A 31 1.01 5.24 1.84
N HIS A 32 0.16 5.59 0.89
CA HIS A 32 0.50 6.33 -0.32
C HIS A 32 -0.73 7.03 -0.94
N ALA A 33 -0.54 7.69 -2.08
CA ALA A 33 -1.52 8.62 -2.68
C ALA A 33 -2.58 7.98 -3.59
N HIS A 34 -2.60 6.66 -3.77
CA HIS A 34 -3.64 6.02 -4.58
C HIS A 34 -4.99 6.06 -3.88
N TRP A 35 -6.06 6.13 -4.68
CA TRP A 35 -7.40 6.45 -4.22
C TRP A 35 -7.89 5.48 -3.13
N ASP A 36 -7.56 4.21 -3.22
CA ASP A 36 -7.94 3.12 -2.32
C ASP A 36 -7.20 3.15 -0.96
N HIS A 37 -6.14 3.95 -0.83
CA HIS A 37 -5.38 4.13 0.42
C HIS A 37 -5.71 5.46 1.12
N VAL A 38 -6.52 6.31 0.50
CA VAL A 38 -6.93 7.63 1.02
C VAL A 38 -8.43 7.75 1.25
N LEU A 39 -9.13 6.62 1.36
CA LEU A 39 -10.55 6.60 1.70
C LEU A 39 -10.79 6.78 3.20
N ASP A 40 -12.05 6.98 3.57
CA ASP A 40 -12.46 7.24 4.94
C ASP A 40 -13.90 6.81 5.22
N GLY A 41 -14.34 6.96 6.47
CA GLY A 41 -15.74 6.81 6.87
C GLY A 41 -16.12 7.81 7.96
N PRO A 42 -17.43 8.03 8.19
CA PRO A 42 -17.90 9.02 9.18
C PRO A 42 -17.32 8.81 10.59
N ALA A 43 -17.09 7.55 10.98
CA ALA A 43 -16.54 7.21 12.30
C ALA A 43 -15.01 7.43 12.42
N LEU A 44 -14.32 7.74 11.32
CA LEU A 44 -12.87 7.99 11.29
C LEU A 44 -12.56 9.45 10.88
N ALA A 45 -13.47 10.13 10.19
CA ALA A 45 -13.29 11.48 9.63
C ALA A 45 -12.93 12.59 10.64
N HIS A 46 -13.12 12.36 11.94
CA HIS A 46 -12.76 13.29 13.01
C HIS A 46 -11.32 13.09 13.51
N LEU A 47 -10.65 12.01 13.10
CA LEU A 47 -9.29 11.70 13.48
C LEU A 47 -8.29 12.43 12.57
N PRO A 48 -7.10 12.78 13.08
CA PRO A 48 -6.04 13.25 12.22
C PRO A 48 -5.64 12.15 11.24
N ARG A 49 -5.32 12.56 10.02
CA ARG A 49 -4.77 11.67 8.99
C ARG A 49 -3.29 11.95 8.79
N TRP A 50 -2.48 10.90 8.91
CA TRP A 50 -1.04 10.96 8.80
C TRP A 50 -0.52 10.21 7.58
N SER A 51 0.61 10.68 7.08
CA SER A 51 1.45 10.01 6.09
C SER A 51 2.88 10.55 6.23
N ALA A 52 3.83 10.03 5.46
CA ALA A 52 5.16 10.62 5.35
C ALA A 52 5.40 11.18 3.94
N GLY A 53 5.21 12.49 3.78
CA GLY A 53 5.51 13.21 2.54
C GLY A 53 4.58 12.92 1.36
N VAL A 54 3.48 12.19 1.56
CA VAL A 54 2.50 11.91 0.51
C VAL A 54 1.88 13.24 0.07
N PRO A 55 1.97 13.62 -1.22
CA PRO A 55 1.43 14.88 -1.69
C PRO A 55 -0.10 14.88 -1.54
N ALA A 56 -0.67 16.06 -1.30
CA ALA A 56 -2.10 16.23 -1.39
C ALA A 56 -2.52 16.11 -2.86
N THR A 57 -3.07 14.98 -3.25
CA THR A 57 -3.77 14.83 -4.53
C THR A 57 -5.14 15.49 -4.43
N ASP A 58 -5.57 16.10 -5.53
CA ASP A 58 -6.90 16.68 -5.62
C ASP A 58 -7.99 15.61 -5.42
N ARG A 59 -9.01 15.94 -4.61
CA ARG A 59 -10.05 14.99 -4.21
C ARG A 59 -10.98 14.63 -5.37
N GLU A 60 -11.19 15.53 -6.32
CA GLU A 60 -12.02 15.27 -7.50
C GLU A 60 -11.32 14.26 -8.42
N THR A 61 -10.00 14.41 -8.59
CA THR A 61 -9.17 13.45 -9.33
C THR A 61 -9.24 12.05 -8.72
N LEU A 62 -8.98 11.93 -7.41
CA LEU A 62 -9.06 10.64 -6.70
C LEU A 62 -10.46 10.02 -6.76
N ALA A 63 -11.51 10.84 -6.66
CA ALA A 63 -12.88 10.36 -6.78
C ALA A 63 -13.18 9.87 -8.20
N ALA A 64 -12.68 10.55 -9.22
CA ALA A 64 -12.84 10.13 -10.62
C ALA A 64 -12.10 8.82 -10.92
N GLU A 65 -10.87 8.64 -10.40
CA GLU A 65 -10.12 7.38 -10.51
C GLU A 65 -10.87 6.23 -9.86
N ARG A 66 -11.30 6.41 -8.61
CA ARG A 66 -12.13 5.44 -7.88
C ARG A 66 -13.41 5.09 -8.63
N ASP A 67 -14.15 6.09 -9.09
CA ASP A 67 -15.46 5.87 -9.73
C ASP A 67 -15.32 5.26 -11.13
N ALA A 68 -14.12 5.33 -11.73
CA ALA A 68 -13.78 4.64 -12.98
C ALA A 68 -13.25 3.22 -12.77
N ASP A 69 -13.00 2.79 -11.52
CA ASP A 69 -12.42 1.48 -11.24
C ASP A 69 -13.41 0.33 -11.56
N PRO A 70 -13.04 -0.61 -12.44
CA PRO A 70 -13.95 -1.66 -12.88
C PRO A 70 -14.16 -2.77 -11.86
N GLU A 71 -13.22 -3.02 -10.94
CA GLU A 71 -13.39 -4.01 -9.85
C GLU A 71 -14.39 -3.48 -8.81
N LEU A 72 -14.23 -2.22 -8.40
CA LEU A 72 -15.17 -1.53 -7.52
C LEU A 72 -16.55 -1.44 -8.16
N ALA A 73 -16.66 -1.08 -9.44
CA ALA A 73 -17.94 -1.05 -10.15
C ALA A 73 -18.63 -2.43 -10.16
N ARG A 74 -17.86 -3.52 -10.28
CA ARG A 74 -18.38 -4.91 -10.23
C ARG A 74 -18.88 -5.32 -8.85
N SER A 75 -18.34 -4.75 -7.77
CA SER A 75 -18.84 -5.03 -6.41
C SER A 75 -20.32 -4.62 -6.24
N GLY A 76 -20.76 -3.58 -6.97
CA GLY A 76 -22.09 -2.99 -6.83
C GLY A 76 -22.29 -2.26 -5.50
N GLU A 77 -21.23 -2.11 -4.70
CA GLU A 77 -21.27 -1.44 -3.41
C GLU A 77 -20.92 0.03 -3.52
N PRO A 78 -21.54 0.92 -2.71
CA PRO A 78 -21.13 2.31 -2.65
C PRO A 78 -19.66 2.42 -2.19
N PRO A 79 -18.82 3.18 -2.91
CA PRO A 79 -17.46 3.43 -2.45
C PRO A 79 -17.43 4.20 -1.14
N ALA A 80 -16.37 3.99 -0.36
CA ALA A 80 -16.04 4.89 0.73
C ALA A 80 -15.64 6.28 0.18
N PRO A 81 -15.96 7.38 0.88
CA PRO A 81 -15.57 8.72 0.46
C PRO A 81 -14.06 8.92 0.52
N VAL A 82 -13.51 9.66 -0.44
CA VAL A 82 -12.13 10.16 -0.39
C VAL A 82 -11.99 11.11 0.80
N ALA A 83 -10.96 10.89 1.62
CA ALA A 83 -10.68 11.67 2.83
C ALA A 83 -10.22 13.10 2.54
N ALA A 84 -10.01 13.87 3.61
CA ALA A 84 -9.14 15.04 3.53
C ALA A 84 -7.68 14.61 3.33
N ALA A 85 -6.86 15.50 2.77
CA ALA A 85 -5.44 15.24 2.56
C ALA A 85 -4.75 14.88 3.89
N ALA A 86 -3.88 13.88 3.84
CA ALA A 86 -3.03 13.52 4.96
C ALA A 86 -2.05 14.65 5.26
N THR A 87 -1.74 14.86 6.53
CA THR A 87 -0.64 15.71 6.97
C THR A 87 0.57 14.85 7.33
N ASP A 88 1.72 15.49 7.48
CA ASP A 88 2.92 14.82 7.98
C ASP A 88 2.69 14.21 9.37
N PHE A 89 3.29 13.06 9.62
CA PHE A 89 3.11 12.33 10.87
C PHE A 89 3.92 12.94 12.03
N PRO A 90 3.41 12.83 13.28
CA PRO A 90 4.15 13.30 14.44
C PRO A 90 5.41 12.44 14.65
N ARG A 91 6.56 13.08 14.86
CA ARG A 91 7.83 12.41 15.11
C ARG A 91 8.69 13.18 16.09
N ARG A 92 9.31 12.47 17.04
CA ARG A 92 10.36 13.01 17.93
C ARG A 92 11.76 12.61 17.50
N SER A 93 11.87 11.54 16.72
CA SER A 93 13.10 11.03 16.13
C SER A 93 12.86 10.66 14.66
N PRO A 94 13.90 10.70 13.81
CA PRO A 94 13.76 10.30 12.41
C PRO A 94 13.20 8.87 12.28
N GLY A 95 12.23 8.69 11.39
CA GLY A 95 11.69 7.37 11.04
C GLY A 95 10.86 6.67 12.13
N ALA A 96 10.46 7.34 13.21
CA ALA A 96 9.61 6.75 14.25
C ALA A 96 8.37 7.60 14.51
N LEU A 97 7.22 6.93 14.58
CA LEU A 97 5.94 7.56 14.88
C LEU A 97 5.85 7.95 16.36
N ASP A 98 5.61 9.23 16.65
CA ASP A 98 5.33 9.73 18.00
C ASP A 98 3.84 9.65 18.31
N TRP A 99 3.40 8.53 18.89
CA TRP A 99 2.01 8.27 19.24
C TRP A 99 1.90 7.47 20.55
N PRO A 100 0.74 7.44 21.23
CA PRO A 100 0.58 6.78 22.52
C PRO A 100 0.36 5.25 22.38
N GLY A 101 1.16 4.58 21.54
CA GLY A 101 1.06 3.14 21.26
C GLY A 101 2.43 2.48 21.17
N PRO A 102 2.50 1.20 20.71
CA PRO A 102 3.77 0.51 20.52
C PRO A 102 4.69 1.22 19.51
N THR A 103 5.97 0.87 19.52
CA THR A 103 6.93 1.44 18.57
C THR A 103 6.50 1.13 17.14
N VAL A 104 6.47 2.16 16.29
CA VAL A 104 6.26 2.02 14.85
C VAL A 104 7.39 2.74 14.13
N GLN A 105 8.15 1.98 13.34
CA GLN A 105 9.15 2.50 12.41
C GLN A 105 8.47 2.81 11.08
N VAL A 106 8.64 4.03 10.59
CA VAL A 106 8.11 4.52 9.32
C VAL A 106 9.21 4.40 8.27
N LEU A 107 8.99 3.53 7.30
CA LEU A 107 9.89 3.27 6.18
C LEU A 107 9.33 3.99 4.96
N VAL A 108 10.06 4.98 4.44
CA VAL A 108 9.65 5.75 3.27
C VAL A 108 10.49 5.33 2.08
N HIS A 109 9.84 5.00 0.96
CA HIS A 109 10.50 4.60 -0.28
C HIS A 109 9.73 5.11 -1.51
N ALA A 110 10.26 4.82 -2.69
CA ALA A 110 9.83 5.41 -3.97
C ALA A 110 9.43 4.32 -4.99
N ALA A 111 8.85 3.22 -4.52
CA ALA A 111 8.62 2.02 -5.33
C ALA A 111 7.28 2.05 -6.06
N HIS A 112 6.23 1.50 -5.45
CA HIS A 112 4.89 1.51 -6.03
C HIS A 112 4.33 2.92 -6.25
N ALA A 113 4.67 3.84 -5.35
CA ALA A 113 4.29 5.25 -5.43
C ALA A 113 5.40 6.12 -4.83
N ARG A 114 5.35 7.43 -5.11
CA ARG A 114 6.36 8.40 -4.66
C ARG A 114 5.75 9.58 -3.90
N PRO A 115 5.95 9.64 -2.57
CA PRO A 115 6.45 8.57 -1.71
C PRO A 115 5.41 7.47 -1.48
N HIS A 116 5.91 6.30 -1.09
CA HIS A 116 5.16 5.21 -0.50
C HIS A 116 5.73 4.93 0.90
N THR A 117 4.88 4.50 1.82
CA THR A 117 5.29 4.22 3.19
C THR A 117 4.88 2.82 3.63
N ALA A 118 5.80 2.14 4.29
CA ALA A 118 5.55 0.93 5.06
C ALA A 118 5.75 1.21 6.56
N LEU A 119 5.01 0.48 7.40
CA LEU A 119 5.06 0.61 8.85
C LEU A 119 5.53 -0.70 9.47
N PHE A 120 6.69 -0.67 10.12
CA PHE A 120 7.23 -1.82 10.84
C PHE A 120 7.00 -1.69 12.35
N LEU A 121 6.38 -2.71 12.92
CA LEU A 121 6.11 -2.84 14.35
C LEU A 121 7.06 -3.89 14.93
N PRO A 122 8.25 -3.51 15.43
CA PRO A 122 9.29 -4.46 15.83
C PRO A 122 8.84 -5.41 16.93
N ASP A 123 8.11 -4.90 17.94
CA ASP A 123 7.64 -5.72 19.06
C ASP A 123 6.64 -6.81 18.63
N ALA A 124 5.91 -6.56 17.54
CA ALA A 124 4.97 -7.52 16.95
C ALA A 124 5.59 -8.33 15.80
N GLY A 125 6.81 -7.99 15.37
CA GLY A 125 7.43 -8.55 14.18
C GLY A 125 6.58 -8.40 12.91
N ALA A 126 5.78 -7.34 12.81
CA ALA A 126 4.79 -7.13 11.76
C ALA A 126 5.16 -5.95 10.86
N LEU A 127 5.10 -6.17 9.55
CA LEU A 127 5.31 -5.16 8.51
C LEU A 127 4.00 -4.92 7.78
N VAL A 128 3.44 -3.72 7.91
CA VAL A 128 2.36 -3.24 7.03
C VAL A 128 3.01 -2.63 5.82
N ALA A 129 2.97 -3.34 4.70
CA ALA A 129 3.77 -3.08 3.51
C ALA A 129 3.07 -2.17 2.49
N GLY A 130 1.78 -1.86 2.68
CA GLY A 130 0.95 -1.26 1.63
C GLY A 130 1.02 -2.11 0.36
N ASP A 131 1.00 -1.48 -0.81
CA ASP A 131 1.04 -2.14 -2.12
C ASP A 131 2.42 -2.68 -2.53
N MET A 132 3.11 -3.26 -1.56
CA MET A 132 4.36 -3.99 -1.73
C MET A 132 4.18 -5.41 -1.18
N LEU A 133 4.94 -6.37 -1.70
CA LEU A 133 4.97 -7.75 -1.19
C LEU A 133 3.60 -8.46 -1.23
N SER A 134 2.76 -8.15 -2.21
CA SER A 134 1.51 -8.87 -2.45
C SER A 134 1.78 -10.33 -2.85
N ASP A 135 0.96 -11.26 -2.37
CA ASP A 135 0.97 -12.66 -2.80
C ASP A 135 0.09 -12.91 -4.03
N VAL A 136 -0.73 -11.93 -4.41
CA VAL A 136 -1.66 -12.03 -5.54
C VAL A 136 -1.34 -11.06 -6.68
N GLU A 137 -0.51 -10.05 -6.42
CA GLU A 137 -0.09 -9.07 -7.42
C GLU A 137 1.42 -9.12 -7.64
N ILE A 138 1.82 -8.89 -8.88
CA ILE A 138 3.20 -8.59 -9.25
C ILE A 138 3.62 -7.21 -8.71
N PRO A 139 4.92 -6.89 -8.67
CA PRO A 139 5.38 -5.52 -8.52
C PRO A 139 4.67 -4.56 -9.47
N LEU A 140 3.85 -3.65 -8.93
CA LEU A 140 3.22 -2.57 -9.68
C LEU A 140 4.14 -1.35 -9.62
N LEU A 141 4.87 -1.09 -10.71
CA LEU A 141 5.90 -0.06 -10.78
C LEU A 141 5.32 1.34 -11.01
N ASP A 142 5.89 2.36 -10.37
CA ASP A 142 5.68 3.74 -10.78
C ASP A 142 6.46 4.02 -12.08
N LEU A 143 5.84 3.73 -13.23
CA LEU A 143 6.44 3.90 -14.55
C LEU A 143 6.76 5.35 -14.95
N SER A 144 6.37 6.34 -14.14
CA SER A 144 6.80 7.73 -14.32
C SER A 144 8.15 8.02 -13.66
N ALA A 145 8.80 7.02 -13.05
CA ALA A 145 10.14 7.14 -12.49
C ALA A 145 11.26 7.05 -13.51
N ASP A 146 12.40 7.65 -13.18
CA ASP A 146 13.62 7.56 -13.98
C ASP A 146 14.19 6.13 -13.96
N ASP A 147 14.12 5.45 -12.81
CA ASP A 147 14.53 4.06 -12.62
C ASP A 147 13.50 3.28 -11.78
N PRO A 148 12.33 2.94 -12.36
CA PRO A 148 11.25 2.29 -11.61
C PRO A 148 11.65 0.93 -11.03
N VAL A 149 12.50 0.18 -11.74
CA VAL A 149 12.96 -1.14 -11.29
C VAL A 149 13.98 -1.00 -10.16
N GLY A 150 14.97 -0.11 -10.29
CA GLY A 150 15.96 0.15 -9.25
C GLY A 150 15.34 0.71 -7.97
N ASP A 151 14.37 1.60 -8.09
CA ASP A 151 13.60 2.14 -6.96
C ASP A 151 12.84 1.03 -6.23
N TYR A 152 12.19 0.13 -6.96
CA TYR A 152 11.48 -1.02 -6.38
C TYR A 152 12.44 -1.99 -5.68
N LEU A 153 13.56 -2.35 -6.32
CA LEU A 153 14.57 -3.24 -5.73
C LEU A 153 15.19 -2.66 -4.45
N SER A 154 15.40 -1.34 -4.43
CA SER A 154 15.89 -0.61 -3.25
C SER A 154 14.88 -0.67 -2.10
N ALA A 155 13.59 -0.48 -2.40
CA ALA A 155 12.53 -0.64 -1.41
C ALA A 155 12.46 -2.08 -0.87
N LEU A 156 12.57 -3.11 -1.72
CA LEU A 156 12.62 -4.49 -1.26
C LEU A 156 13.76 -4.74 -0.28
N GLY A 157 14.95 -4.15 -0.51
CA GLY A 157 16.07 -4.21 0.43
C GLY A 157 15.78 -3.54 1.78
N LEU A 158 15.11 -2.37 1.76
CA LEU A 158 14.66 -1.68 2.97
C LEU A 158 13.67 -2.52 3.78
N LEU A 159 12.69 -3.13 3.12
CA LEU A 159 11.67 -3.97 3.74
C LEU A 159 12.24 -5.28 4.27
N GLU A 160 13.16 -5.91 3.52
CA GLU A 160 13.87 -7.13 3.93
C GLU A 160 14.68 -6.92 5.21
N ALA A 161 15.32 -5.75 5.36
CA ALA A 161 16.12 -5.42 6.55
C ALA A 161 15.32 -5.36 7.86
N THR A 162 13.99 -5.29 7.80
CA THR A 162 13.13 -5.35 9.00
C THR A 162 13.15 -6.71 9.69
N GLY A 163 13.43 -7.79 8.94
CA GLY A 163 13.32 -9.16 9.45
C GLY A 163 11.91 -9.52 9.94
N ALA A 164 10.87 -8.88 9.39
CA ALA A 164 9.50 -9.07 9.83
C ALA A 164 9.04 -10.53 9.68
N SER A 165 8.34 -11.02 10.70
CA SER A 165 7.75 -12.36 10.76
C SER A 165 6.35 -12.43 10.16
N VAL A 166 5.66 -11.28 10.06
CA VAL A 166 4.34 -11.13 9.48
C VAL A 166 4.35 -9.97 8.50
N VAL A 167 3.79 -10.18 7.31
CA VAL A 167 3.59 -9.18 6.26
C VAL A 167 2.10 -8.95 6.08
N VAL A 168 1.69 -7.69 6.08
CA VAL A 168 0.33 -7.23 5.80
C VAL A 168 0.41 -6.36 4.53
N PRO A 169 0.15 -6.93 3.34
CA PRO A 169 0.09 -6.14 2.12
C PRO A 169 -1.22 -5.33 2.06
N GLY A 170 -1.28 -4.34 1.16
CA GLY A 170 -2.50 -3.59 0.84
C GLY A 170 -3.50 -4.48 0.09
N HIS A 171 -3.00 -5.29 -0.83
CA HIS A 171 -3.77 -6.27 -1.60
C HIS A 171 -3.23 -7.69 -1.38
N GLY A 172 -4.13 -8.67 -1.34
CA GLY A 172 -3.81 -10.07 -1.05
C GLY A 172 -4.02 -10.43 0.42
N HIS A 173 -3.17 -11.31 0.94
CA HIS A 173 -3.35 -11.93 2.25
C HIS A 173 -2.22 -11.61 3.20
N VAL A 174 -2.56 -11.47 4.49
CA VAL A 174 -1.59 -11.48 5.58
C VAL A 174 -0.85 -12.82 5.58
N GLY A 175 0.47 -12.78 5.66
CA GLY A 175 1.30 -13.98 5.61
C GLY A 175 2.59 -13.88 6.43
N SER A 176 3.21 -15.03 6.69
CA SER A 176 4.50 -15.14 7.39
C SER A 176 5.65 -15.52 6.45
N ASP A 177 5.51 -15.15 5.18
CA ASP A 177 6.31 -15.63 4.06
C ASP A 177 7.08 -14.50 3.36
N LEU A 178 7.60 -13.54 4.15
CA LEU A 178 8.38 -12.39 3.67
C LEU A 178 9.45 -12.80 2.64
N GLY A 179 10.25 -13.82 2.95
CA GLY A 179 11.30 -14.30 2.05
C GLY A 179 10.77 -14.83 0.71
N ARG A 180 9.58 -15.47 0.71
CA ARG A 180 8.95 -15.96 -0.53
C ARG A 180 8.45 -14.81 -1.39
N ARG A 181 7.81 -13.82 -0.77
CA ARG A 181 7.30 -12.60 -1.45
C ARG A 181 8.45 -11.78 -2.05
N LEU A 182 9.51 -11.55 -1.28
CA LEU A 182 10.74 -10.91 -1.75
C LEU A 182 11.35 -11.64 -2.95
N ALA A 183 11.48 -12.97 -2.88
CA ALA A 183 12.04 -13.76 -3.96
C ALA A 183 11.18 -13.71 -5.23
N ALA A 184 9.85 -13.76 -5.07
CA ALA A 184 8.91 -13.67 -6.19
C ALA A 184 9.00 -12.30 -6.88
N ASP A 185 9.01 -11.20 -6.12
CA ASP A 185 9.13 -9.85 -6.67
C ASP A 185 10.47 -9.64 -7.38
N ARG A 186 11.59 -10.07 -6.77
CA ARG A 186 12.91 -10.00 -7.41
C ARG A 186 12.98 -10.84 -8.69
N ALA A 187 12.38 -12.03 -8.70
CA ALA A 187 12.33 -12.88 -9.88
C ALA A 187 11.52 -12.24 -11.02
N TYR A 188 10.36 -11.65 -10.70
CA TYR A 188 9.55 -10.90 -11.66
C TYR A 188 10.34 -9.73 -12.27
N LEU A 189 10.98 -8.92 -11.44
CA LEU A 189 11.76 -7.76 -11.90
C LEU A 189 12.98 -8.16 -12.74
N SER A 190 13.67 -9.25 -12.37
CA SER A 190 14.76 -9.79 -13.18
C SER A 190 14.27 -10.24 -14.55
N ALA A 191 13.20 -11.04 -14.61
CA ALA A 191 12.64 -11.50 -15.88
C ALA A 191 12.20 -10.32 -16.77
N LEU A 192 11.61 -9.28 -16.17
CA LEU A 192 11.23 -8.06 -16.86
C LEU A 192 12.43 -7.34 -17.49
N VAL A 193 13.52 -7.16 -16.73
CA VAL A 193 14.76 -6.51 -17.23
C VAL A 193 15.45 -7.36 -18.29
N ASP A 194 15.47 -8.68 -18.12
CA ASP A 194 16.08 -9.62 -19.05
C ASP A 194 15.24 -9.83 -20.32
N GLY A 195 14.03 -9.27 -20.38
CA GLY A 195 13.09 -9.45 -21.50
C GLY A 195 12.59 -10.89 -21.64
N VAL A 196 12.60 -11.65 -20.55
CA VAL A 196 12.17 -13.05 -20.52
C VAL A 196 10.71 -13.12 -20.10
N GLU A 197 9.92 -13.94 -20.80
CA GLU A 197 8.53 -14.19 -20.44
C GLU A 197 8.44 -14.78 -19.03
N THR A 198 7.63 -14.13 -18.17
CA THR A 198 7.44 -14.58 -16.80
C THR A 198 6.40 -15.69 -16.71
N THR A 199 6.59 -16.60 -15.76
CA THR A 199 5.61 -17.63 -15.38
C THR A 199 4.93 -17.30 -14.04
N ASP A 200 5.04 -16.04 -13.61
CA ASP A 200 4.42 -15.57 -12.37
C ASP A 200 2.90 -15.58 -12.51
N ASP A 201 2.25 -16.48 -11.76
CA ASP A 201 0.79 -16.64 -11.77
C ASP A 201 0.06 -15.36 -11.31
N ARG A 202 0.76 -14.43 -10.65
CA ARG A 202 0.23 -13.11 -10.26
C ARG A 202 0.00 -12.18 -11.45
N CYS A 203 0.37 -12.59 -12.67
CA CYS A 203 -0.02 -11.91 -13.92
C CYS A 203 -1.39 -12.36 -14.45
N ALA A 204 -2.08 -13.30 -13.80
CA ALA A 204 -3.28 -13.93 -14.37
C ALA A 204 -4.54 -13.06 -14.36
N LEU A 205 -4.62 -12.06 -13.48
CA LEU A 205 -5.80 -11.20 -13.36
C LEU A 205 -5.75 -10.08 -14.42
N PRO A 206 -6.90 -9.61 -14.95
CA PRO A 206 -6.90 -8.64 -16.04
C PRO A 206 -6.08 -7.38 -15.77
N TRP A 207 -6.15 -6.82 -14.56
CA TRP A 207 -5.39 -5.61 -14.20
C TRP A 207 -3.90 -5.88 -14.05
N THR A 208 -3.51 -7.00 -13.41
CA THR A 208 -2.10 -7.41 -13.31
C THR A 208 -1.49 -7.76 -14.67
N ALA A 209 -2.27 -8.35 -15.58
CA ALA A 209 -1.84 -8.62 -16.95
C ALA A 209 -1.61 -7.31 -17.74
N ALA A 210 -2.52 -6.34 -17.58
CA ALA A 210 -2.37 -5.01 -18.17
C ALA A 210 -1.14 -4.27 -17.61
N ALA A 211 -0.93 -4.33 -16.29
CA ALA A 211 0.26 -3.78 -15.65
C ALA A 211 1.54 -4.44 -16.16
N HIS A 212 1.57 -5.78 -16.27
CA HIS A 212 2.70 -6.50 -16.85
C HIS A 212 3.00 -6.05 -18.30
N ALA A 213 1.97 -5.90 -19.13
CA ALA A 213 2.16 -5.41 -20.50
C ALA A 213 2.76 -3.99 -20.51
N ALA A 214 2.25 -3.08 -19.67
CA ALA A 214 2.80 -1.74 -19.53
C ALA A 214 4.26 -1.75 -19.03
N HIS A 215 4.59 -2.64 -18.09
CA HIS A 215 5.97 -2.83 -17.62
C HIS A 215 6.90 -3.24 -18.77
N ARG A 216 6.50 -4.20 -19.62
CA ARG A 216 7.34 -4.62 -20.75
C ARG A 216 7.54 -3.49 -21.76
N ASP A 217 6.51 -2.69 -22.02
CA ASP A 217 6.61 -1.57 -22.98
C ASP A 217 7.56 -0.46 -22.49
N ALA A 218 7.61 -0.26 -21.16
CA ALA A 218 8.42 0.76 -20.51
C ALA A 218 9.86 0.30 -20.23
N VAL A 219 10.06 -0.93 -19.78
CA VAL A 219 11.35 -1.46 -19.30
C VAL A 219 12.02 -2.37 -20.33
N GLY A 220 11.26 -3.16 -21.09
CA GLY A 220 11.76 -4.21 -21.99
C GLY A 220 12.34 -3.71 -23.32
N ARG A 221 12.93 -2.51 -23.36
CA ARG A 221 13.60 -1.94 -24.53
C ARG A 221 15.11 -2.11 -24.49
#